data_AF-A0A2E3WV47-F1
#
_entry.id   AF-A0A2E3WV47-F1
#
_cell.length_a   1.000
_cell.length_b   1.000
_cell.length_c   1.000
_cell.angle_alpha   90.00
_cell.angle_beta   90.00
_cell.angle_gamma   90.00
#
_symmetry.space_group_name_H-M   'P 1'
#
loop_
_entity.id
_entity.type
_entity.pdbx_description
1 polymer ?
#
loop_
_entity_poly.entity_id
_entity_poly.type
_entity_poly.pdbx_seq_one_letter_code
_entity_poly.pdbx_strand_id
1 'polypeptide(L)'
;MLVKHTEFEHCTPLKHVFGDGYLYSHSHVFKSIRDQALKSSVTFGAEPELQSQYDAFPLLCLNEIIKHRCVPAKDNVSPLRRFERDYHLDLKFYPKPVNPITHETVHILVNDFFGGQPLHFTEGPVDKYYVGQLIAGESAANTFEHWIAHNCHDEILGSLCRFNLYRTPSTEHTTQYSYLKNKIGEKSVFKLLFYSFVVANFYHKETKPSASLVDALISFCQLNKKNPLELELSKSVIADGYQLSRSFATQTTQGFFKFIGGPSTLEEAYFFSIEDLIFQDQFFEPLIDHLFSVVIAPSKKESKTILPTSLQELPIDAF
;
A
#
# COMPACT_ATOMS: atom_id res chain seq x y z
N MET A 1 -19.79 12.87 -6.49
CA MET A 1 -19.21 11.93 -5.50
C MET A 1 -20.15 11.62 -4.34
N LEU A 2 -20.72 12.61 -3.62
CA LEU A 2 -21.62 12.33 -2.48
C LEU A 2 -22.85 11.48 -2.84
N VAL A 3 -23.45 11.72 -4.00
CA VAL A 3 -24.52 10.86 -4.56
C VAL A 3 -24.06 9.41 -4.65
N LYS A 4 -22.85 9.17 -5.19
CA LYS A 4 -22.28 7.82 -5.33
C LYS A 4 -21.94 7.19 -4.00
N HIS A 5 -21.51 7.97 -3.00
CA HIS A 5 -21.34 7.45 -1.65
C HIS A 5 -22.69 7.01 -1.05
N THR A 6 -23.72 7.85 -1.11
CA THR A 6 -25.06 7.52 -0.59
C THR A 6 -25.66 6.29 -1.29
N GLU A 7 -25.50 6.16 -2.60
CA GLU A 7 -25.97 5.00 -3.37
C GLU A 7 -25.39 3.67 -2.83
N PHE A 8 -24.15 3.68 -2.32
CA PHE A 8 -23.44 2.48 -1.86
C PHE A 8 -23.23 2.43 -0.34
N GLU A 9 -23.83 3.33 0.45
CA GLU A 9 -23.59 3.40 1.91
C GLU A 9 -24.10 2.18 2.69
N HIS A 10 -24.94 1.36 2.05
CA HIS A 10 -25.51 0.13 2.60
C HIS A 10 -24.66 -1.11 2.29
N CYS A 11 -23.65 -1.00 1.41
CA CYS A 11 -22.80 -2.12 1.02
C CYS A 11 -21.84 -2.56 2.14
N THR A 12 -21.53 -1.67 3.08
CA THR A 12 -20.64 -1.92 4.22
C THR A 12 -21.19 -1.26 5.49
N PRO A 13 -20.77 -1.69 6.69
CA PRO A 13 -21.16 -1.00 7.92
C PRO A 13 -20.48 0.37 8.09
N LEU A 14 -19.50 0.72 7.25
CA LEU A 14 -18.71 1.95 7.33
C LEU A 14 -19.34 3.11 6.55
N LYS A 15 -20.65 3.32 6.73
CA LYS A 15 -21.40 4.41 6.09
C LYS A 15 -20.89 5.82 6.40
N HIS A 16 -20.06 5.98 7.43
CA HIS A 16 -19.44 7.25 7.81
C HIS A 16 -18.05 7.45 7.18
N VAL A 17 -17.56 6.48 6.42
CA VAL A 17 -16.31 6.54 5.66
C VAL A 17 -16.66 6.82 4.19
N PHE A 18 -16.25 7.98 3.72
CA PHE A 18 -16.62 8.50 2.42
C PHE A 18 -16.05 7.64 1.31
N GLY A 19 -16.95 7.09 0.48
CA GLY A 19 -16.60 6.21 -0.63
C GLY A 19 -16.36 4.75 -0.27
N ASP A 20 -16.32 4.34 1.00
CA ASP A 20 -15.99 2.97 1.41
C ASP A 20 -16.84 1.90 0.69
N GLY A 21 -18.17 2.02 0.77
CA GLY A 21 -19.09 1.09 0.10
C GLY A 21 -18.95 1.05 -1.42
N TYR A 22 -18.59 2.18 -2.04
CA TYR A 22 -18.34 2.25 -3.48
C TYR A 22 -17.02 1.52 -3.83
N LEU A 23 -15.94 1.79 -3.09
CA LEU A 23 -14.65 1.11 -3.28
C LEU A 23 -14.78 -0.40 -3.07
N TYR A 24 -15.52 -0.82 -2.03
CA TYR A 24 -15.82 -2.22 -1.76
C TYR A 24 -16.57 -2.90 -2.90
N SER A 25 -17.44 -2.17 -3.60
CA SER A 25 -18.24 -2.73 -4.70
C SER A 25 -17.51 -2.74 -6.06
N HIS A 26 -16.53 -1.85 -6.26
CA HIS A 26 -15.92 -1.63 -7.58
C HIS A 26 -14.42 -1.96 -7.65
N SER A 27 -13.72 -2.10 -6.52
CA SER A 27 -12.32 -2.52 -6.47
C SER A 27 -12.21 -3.90 -5.84
N HIS A 28 -11.93 -4.92 -6.66
CA HIS A 28 -11.75 -6.29 -6.21
C HIS A 28 -10.67 -6.41 -5.12
N VAL A 29 -9.56 -5.69 -5.26
CA VAL A 29 -8.45 -5.74 -4.31
C VAL A 29 -8.85 -5.08 -2.98
N PHE A 30 -9.50 -3.91 -3.03
CA PHE A 30 -10.04 -3.27 -1.83
C PHE A 30 -11.03 -4.20 -1.10
N LYS A 31 -11.98 -4.77 -1.84
CA LYS A 31 -12.93 -5.76 -1.32
C LYS A 31 -12.23 -6.96 -0.70
N SER A 32 -11.24 -7.52 -1.37
CA SER A 32 -10.55 -8.72 -0.90
C SER A 32 -9.76 -8.46 0.38
N ILE A 33 -9.10 -7.31 0.52
CA ILE A 33 -8.44 -6.90 1.77
C ILE A 33 -9.47 -6.84 2.91
N ARG A 34 -10.61 -6.18 2.66
CA ARG A 34 -11.71 -6.07 3.63
C ARG A 34 -12.28 -7.42 4.02
N ASP A 35 -12.52 -8.30 3.05
CA ASP A 35 -13.05 -9.65 3.28
C ASP A 35 -12.08 -10.51 4.11
N GLN A 36 -10.78 -10.44 3.83
CA GLN A 36 -9.77 -11.16 4.64
C GLN A 36 -9.72 -10.62 6.07
N ALA A 37 -9.77 -9.30 6.24
CA ALA A 37 -9.79 -8.68 7.57
C ALA A 37 -10.99 -9.14 8.41
N LEU A 38 -12.19 -9.14 7.82
CA LEU A 38 -13.41 -9.59 8.49
C LEU A 38 -13.34 -11.08 8.84
N LYS A 39 -12.78 -11.93 7.97
CA LYS A 39 -12.53 -13.35 8.28
C LYS A 39 -11.59 -13.52 9.45
N SER A 40 -10.59 -12.64 9.56
CA SER A 40 -9.67 -12.61 10.69
C SER A 40 -10.21 -11.79 11.88
N SER A 41 -11.53 -11.60 12.00
CA SER A 41 -12.18 -10.92 13.13
C SER A 41 -11.69 -9.47 13.38
N VAL A 42 -11.24 -8.76 12.34
CA VAL A 42 -10.87 -7.35 12.44
C VAL A 42 -12.13 -6.48 12.53
N THR A 43 -12.14 -5.53 13.46
CA THR A 43 -13.19 -4.51 13.61
C THR A 43 -12.72 -3.15 13.12
N PHE A 44 -13.66 -2.26 12.82
CA PHE A 44 -13.37 -0.93 12.26
C PHE A 44 -14.11 0.15 13.04
N GLY A 45 -13.40 1.20 13.46
CA GLY A 45 -13.98 2.37 14.13
C GLY A 45 -14.64 2.10 15.49
N ALA A 46 -14.26 1.01 16.17
CA ALA A 46 -14.93 0.58 17.39
C ALA A 46 -14.43 1.27 18.68
N GLU A 47 -13.25 1.90 18.64
CA GLU A 47 -12.57 2.43 19.83
C GLU A 47 -12.22 3.93 19.66
N PRO A 48 -12.99 4.86 20.27
CA PRO A 48 -12.74 6.31 20.17
C PRO A 48 -11.37 6.74 20.70
N GLU A 49 -10.87 6.09 21.76
CA GLU A 49 -9.57 6.38 22.34
C GLU A 49 -8.44 6.02 21.36
N LEU A 50 -8.50 4.84 20.72
CA LEU A 50 -7.54 4.42 19.71
C LEU A 50 -7.59 5.36 18.50
N GLN A 51 -8.78 5.80 18.08
CA GLN A 51 -8.93 6.79 17.01
C GLN A 51 -8.23 8.13 17.37
N SER A 52 -8.44 8.64 18.58
CA SER A 52 -7.80 9.88 19.05
C SER A 52 -6.27 9.75 19.14
N GLN A 53 -5.78 8.60 19.59
CA GLN A 53 -4.33 8.33 19.64
C GLN A 53 -3.75 8.25 18.23
N TYR A 54 -4.43 7.58 17.31
CA TYR A 54 -3.99 7.46 15.92
C TYR A 54 -3.95 8.81 15.21
N ASP A 55 -4.89 9.69 15.49
CA ASP A 55 -4.90 11.05 14.94
C ASP A 55 -3.70 11.89 15.40
N ALA A 56 -3.22 11.65 16.62
CA ALA A 56 -2.07 12.36 17.19
C ALA A 56 -0.73 11.70 16.80
N PHE A 57 -0.65 10.36 16.88
CA PHE A 57 0.58 9.58 16.78
C PHE A 57 0.34 8.23 16.07
N PRO A 58 0.09 8.21 14.75
CA PRO A 58 -0.31 6.99 14.03
C PRO A 58 0.76 5.89 14.11
N LEU A 59 2.05 6.26 14.03
CA LEU A 59 3.17 5.31 14.12
C LEU A 59 3.22 4.55 15.47
N LEU A 60 2.69 5.13 16.54
CA LEU A 60 2.70 4.52 17.87
C LEU A 60 1.50 3.56 18.09
N CYS A 61 0.49 3.65 17.22
CA CYS A 61 -0.75 2.92 17.39
C CYS A 61 -0.74 1.54 16.71
N LEU A 62 0.26 1.25 15.87
CA LEU A 62 0.31 -0.01 15.11
C LEU A 62 0.21 -1.26 16.00
N ASN A 63 0.90 -1.27 17.15
CA ASN A 63 0.82 -2.41 18.06
C ASN A 63 -0.57 -2.55 18.70
N GLU A 64 -1.20 -1.44 19.08
CA GLU A 64 -2.56 -1.48 19.64
C GLU A 64 -3.58 -1.91 18.57
N ILE A 65 -3.42 -1.45 17.32
CA ILE A 65 -4.24 -1.91 16.17
C ILE A 65 -4.13 -3.43 16.00
N ILE A 66 -2.91 -3.98 16.02
CA ILE A 66 -2.68 -5.43 15.88
C ILE A 66 -3.25 -6.19 17.08
N LYS A 67 -2.98 -5.73 18.30
CA LYS A 67 -3.39 -6.37 19.55
C LYS A 67 -4.90 -6.40 19.72
N HIS A 68 -5.57 -5.28 19.43
CA HIS A 68 -7.03 -5.14 19.53
C HIS A 68 -7.75 -5.61 18.27
N ARG A 69 -7.01 -5.86 17.18
CA ARG A 69 -7.56 -6.15 15.84
C ARG A 69 -8.59 -5.12 15.42
N CYS A 70 -8.36 -3.86 15.78
CA CYS A 70 -9.29 -2.76 15.54
C CYS A 70 -8.57 -1.68 14.73
N VAL A 71 -9.09 -1.40 13.53
CA VAL A 71 -8.55 -0.36 12.67
C VAL A 71 -9.35 0.93 12.85
N PRO A 72 -8.70 2.07 13.13
CA PRO A 72 -9.35 3.37 13.20
C PRO A 72 -10.11 3.70 11.91
N ALA A 73 -11.30 4.28 12.05
CA ALA A 73 -12.14 4.69 10.93
C ALA A 73 -12.71 6.08 11.20
N LYS A 74 -12.27 7.06 10.41
CA LYS A 74 -12.67 8.47 10.60
C LYS A 74 -14.02 8.74 9.95
N ASP A 75 -14.92 9.40 10.68
CA ASP A 75 -16.12 9.99 10.07
C ASP A 75 -15.72 11.23 9.25
N ASN A 76 -15.67 11.07 7.94
CA ASN A 76 -15.46 12.16 6.99
C ASN A 76 -16.72 12.44 6.14
N VAL A 77 -17.84 11.75 6.42
CA VAL A 77 -19.12 11.91 5.72
C VAL A 77 -19.98 12.97 6.40
N SER A 78 -20.11 12.93 7.73
CA SER A 78 -20.91 13.90 8.49
C SER A 78 -20.44 15.34 8.29
N PRO A 79 -19.14 15.69 8.43
CA PRO A 79 -18.67 17.04 8.13
C PRO A 79 -18.90 17.40 6.66
N LEU A 80 -18.66 16.49 5.72
CA LEU A 80 -18.85 16.74 4.29
C LEU A 80 -20.32 17.05 3.95
N ARG A 81 -21.27 16.29 4.50
CA ARG A 81 -22.72 16.54 4.33
C ARG A 81 -23.13 17.89 4.89
N ARG A 82 -22.57 18.28 6.04
CA ARG A 82 -22.81 19.61 6.64
C ARG A 82 -22.31 20.71 5.72
N PHE A 83 -21.07 20.61 5.25
CA PHE A 83 -20.49 21.63 4.38
C PHE A 83 -21.21 21.71 3.03
N GLU A 84 -21.58 20.58 2.41
CA GLU A 84 -22.24 20.56 1.09
C GLU A 84 -23.59 21.29 1.11
N ARG A 85 -24.34 21.15 2.21
CA ARG A 85 -25.58 21.88 2.44
C ARG A 85 -25.36 23.40 2.50
N ASP A 86 -24.23 23.82 3.06
CA ASP A 86 -23.99 25.23 3.41
C ASP A 86 -23.17 25.98 2.33
N TYR A 87 -22.37 25.30 1.49
CA TYR A 87 -21.35 25.96 0.64
C TYR A 87 -21.14 25.40 -0.79
N HIS A 88 -21.86 24.37 -1.26
CA HIS A 88 -21.64 23.73 -2.58
C HIS A 88 -20.16 23.43 -2.87
N LEU A 89 -19.56 22.41 -2.22
CA LEU A 89 -18.11 22.22 -2.32
C LEU A 89 -17.67 21.61 -3.63
N ASP A 90 -16.62 22.21 -4.19
CA ASP A 90 -15.73 21.49 -5.08
C ASP A 90 -14.68 20.71 -4.26
N LEU A 91 -14.95 19.41 -4.10
CA LEU A 91 -14.09 18.43 -3.43
C LEU A 91 -12.67 18.33 -4.02
N LYS A 92 -12.39 18.94 -5.17
CA LYS A 92 -11.04 19.02 -5.75
C LYS A 92 -10.08 19.88 -4.91
N PHE A 93 -10.59 20.87 -4.17
CA PHE A 93 -9.77 21.84 -3.43
C PHE A 93 -9.65 21.56 -1.93
N TYR A 94 -10.28 20.50 -1.42
CA TYR A 94 -10.27 20.20 0.01
C TYR A 94 -9.08 19.30 0.38
N PRO A 95 -8.32 19.59 1.46
CA PRO A 95 -7.33 18.66 1.98
C PRO A 95 -8.05 17.37 2.38
N LYS A 96 -7.70 16.27 1.73
CA LYS A 96 -8.47 15.02 1.81
C LYS A 96 -8.04 14.26 3.05
N PRO A 97 -8.90 14.14 4.10
CA PRO A 97 -8.57 13.28 5.22
C PRO A 97 -8.57 11.84 4.70
N VAL A 98 -7.38 11.25 4.61
CA VAL A 98 -7.20 9.86 4.22
C VAL A 98 -7.64 8.97 5.37
N ASN A 99 -8.53 8.02 5.11
CA ASN A 99 -8.90 6.99 6.08
C ASN A 99 -7.81 5.90 6.10
N PRO A 100 -7.27 5.52 7.27
CA PRO A 100 -6.16 4.57 7.36
C PRO A 100 -6.57 3.11 7.13
N ILE A 101 -7.85 2.86 6.86
CA ILE A 101 -8.45 1.53 6.84
C ILE A 101 -7.66 0.54 5.99
N THR A 102 -7.37 0.87 4.74
CA THR A 102 -6.67 -0.05 3.83
C THR A 102 -5.26 -0.36 4.34
N HIS A 103 -4.50 0.70 4.64
CA HIS A 103 -3.10 0.60 5.07
C HIS A 103 -2.95 -0.27 6.33
N GLU A 104 -3.69 0.07 7.38
CA GLU A 104 -3.59 -0.60 8.68
C GLU A 104 -4.19 -2.01 8.64
N THR A 105 -5.19 -2.25 7.78
CA THR A 105 -5.70 -3.61 7.57
C THR A 105 -4.62 -4.51 6.99
N VAL A 106 -3.84 -4.02 6.01
CA VAL A 106 -2.76 -4.81 5.42
C VAL A 106 -1.70 -5.16 6.46
N HIS A 107 -1.37 -4.24 7.37
CA HIS A 107 -0.47 -4.53 8.48
C HIS A 107 -0.96 -5.71 9.33
N ILE A 108 -2.25 -5.77 9.66
CA ILE A 108 -2.83 -6.92 10.38
C ILE A 108 -2.70 -8.21 9.56
N LEU A 109 -3.00 -8.19 8.26
CA LEU A 109 -2.90 -9.38 7.41
C LEU A 109 -1.46 -9.91 7.30
N VAL A 110 -0.49 -9.00 7.20
CA VAL A 110 0.93 -9.37 7.23
C VAL A 110 1.31 -9.93 8.60
N ASN A 111 0.83 -9.33 9.69
CA ASN A 111 1.08 -9.84 11.03
C ASN A 111 0.49 -11.24 11.25
N ASP A 112 -0.73 -11.48 10.78
CA ASP A 112 -1.39 -12.79 10.81
C ASP A 112 -0.58 -13.86 10.08
N PHE A 113 0.02 -13.51 8.92
CA PHE A 113 0.92 -14.40 8.19
C PHE A 113 2.14 -14.82 9.02
N PHE A 114 2.68 -13.92 9.83
CA PHE A 114 3.81 -14.18 10.73
C PHE A 114 3.40 -14.72 12.11
N GLY A 115 2.16 -15.17 12.29
CA GLY A 115 1.69 -15.82 13.52
C GLY A 115 0.83 -14.95 14.44
N GLY A 116 0.48 -13.74 14.02
CA GLY A 116 -0.59 -12.94 14.62
C GLY A 116 -0.31 -12.39 16.01
N GLN A 117 0.94 -12.44 16.49
CA GLN A 117 1.29 -11.93 17.81
C GLN A 117 1.38 -10.40 17.80
N PRO A 118 1.06 -9.72 18.92
CA PRO A 118 1.38 -8.31 19.08
C PRO A 118 2.87 -8.03 18.82
N LEU A 119 3.17 -6.82 18.39
CA LEU A 119 4.54 -6.36 18.21
C LEU A 119 5.25 -6.34 19.57
N HIS A 120 6.38 -7.02 19.66
CA HIS A 120 7.20 -7.06 20.84
C HIS A 120 8.20 -5.90 20.83
N PHE A 121 7.98 -4.92 21.69
CA PHE A 121 8.97 -3.87 21.96
C PHE A 121 10.01 -4.41 22.94
N THR A 122 11.20 -4.74 22.44
CA THR A 122 12.25 -5.34 23.26
C THR A 122 13.23 -4.27 23.73
N GLU A 123 13.64 -4.31 25.00
CA GLU A 123 14.76 -3.48 25.51
C GLU A 123 16.15 -3.99 25.06
N GLY A 124 16.19 -4.92 24.09
CA GLY A 124 17.39 -5.61 23.62
C GLY A 124 17.52 -5.64 22.09
N PRO A 125 18.56 -6.28 21.55
CA PRO A 125 18.78 -6.38 20.12
C PRO A 125 17.59 -7.08 19.45
N VAL A 126 16.99 -6.41 18.47
CA VAL A 126 15.84 -6.93 17.73
C VAL A 126 16.32 -7.94 16.70
N ASP A 127 15.63 -9.07 16.59
CA ASP A 127 15.94 -10.12 15.62
C ASP A 127 15.72 -9.62 14.18
N LYS A 128 16.60 -10.04 13.25
CA LYS A 128 16.49 -9.76 11.82
C LYS A 128 15.14 -10.14 11.25
N TYR A 129 14.55 -11.23 11.73
CA TYR A 129 13.25 -11.72 11.26
C TYR A 129 12.12 -10.78 11.68
N TYR A 130 12.19 -10.22 12.89
CA TYR A 130 11.23 -9.25 13.37
C TYR A 130 11.33 -7.93 12.60
N VAL A 131 12.56 -7.45 12.34
CA VAL A 131 12.77 -6.29 11.46
C VAL A 131 12.23 -6.56 10.06
N GLY A 132 12.50 -7.75 9.51
CA GLY A 132 11.94 -8.18 8.24
C GLY A 132 10.41 -8.15 8.21
N GLN A 133 9.74 -8.57 9.28
CA GLN A 133 8.28 -8.51 9.41
C GLN A 133 7.75 -7.06 9.36
N LEU A 134 8.40 -6.13 10.07
CA LEU A 134 8.02 -4.71 10.05
C LEU A 134 8.21 -4.11 8.65
N ILE A 135 9.33 -4.42 8.00
CA ILE A 135 9.62 -4.02 6.62
C ILE A 135 8.55 -4.57 5.68
N ALA A 136 8.15 -5.82 5.87
CA ALA A 136 7.15 -6.49 5.07
C ALA A 136 5.77 -5.83 5.21
N GLY A 137 5.38 -5.45 6.43
CA GLY A 137 4.09 -4.78 6.71
C GLY A 137 3.96 -3.47 5.95
N GLU A 138 4.92 -2.57 6.12
CA GLU A 138 4.86 -1.25 5.49
C GLU A 138 5.00 -1.34 3.97
N SER A 139 5.84 -2.24 3.47
CA SER A 139 5.97 -2.49 2.03
C SER A 139 4.70 -3.07 1.42
N ALA A 140 4.04 -4.02 2.09
CA ALA A 140 2.77 -4.57 1.63
C ALA A 140 1.66 -3.51 1.59
N ALA A 141 1.55 -2.70 2.65
CA ALA A 141 0.52 -1.67 2.76
C ALA A 141 0.64 -0.65 1.61
N ASN A 142 1.86 -0.12 1.41
CA ASN A 142 2.16 0.77 0.29
C ASN A 142 1.91 0.11 -1.08
N THR A 143 2.28 -1.16 -1.22
CA THR A 143 2.07 -1.93 -2.47
C THR A 143 0.59 -2.03 -2.80
N PHE A 144 -0.26 -2.38 -1.83
CA PHE A 144 -1.69 -2.54 -2.06
C PHE A 144 -2.39 -1.23 -2.33
N GLU A 145 -2.06 -0.16 -1.60
CA GLU A 145 -2.62 1.16 -1.89
C GLU A 145 -2.25 1.62 -3.30
N HIS A 146 -0.98 1.46 -3.67
CA HIS A 146 -0.50 1.82 -4.99
C HIS A 146 -1.13 0.95 -6.07
N TRP A 147 -1.31 -0.34 -5.80
CA TRP A 147 -2.02 -1.26 -6.69
C TRP A 147 -3.48 -0.82 -6.90
N ILE A 148 -4.23 -0.51 -5.84
CA ILE A 148 -5.62 -0.06 -5.95
C ILE A 148 -5.68 1.26 -6.73
N ALA A 149 -4.82 2.23 -6.39
CA ALA A 149 -4.79 3.54 -7.03
C ALA A 149 -4.57 3.45 -8.55
N HIS A 150 -3.73 2.53 -9.02
CA HIS A 150 -3.41 2.35 -10.45
C HIS A 150 -4.26 1.29 -11.16
N ASN A 151 -5.27 0.74 -10.49
CA ASN A 151 -6.32 -0.08 -11.10
C ASN A 151 -7.68 0.63 -11.10
N CYS A 152 -7.69 1.96 -10.96
CA CYS A 152 -8.88 2.78 -11.10
C CYS A 152 -9.16 3.06 -12.58
N HIS A 153 -10.25 2.52 -13.13
CA HIS A 153 -10.59 2.69 -14.54
C HIS A 153 -11.55 3.86 -14.83
N ASP A 154 -12.14 4.44 -13.78
CA ASP A 154 -13.04 5.58 -13.89
C ASP A 154 -12.69 6.70 -12.91
N GLU A 155 -13.13 7.92 -13.23
CA GLU A 155 -12.83 9.13 -12.48
C GLU A 155 -13.44 9.12 -11.06
N ILE A 156 -14.59 8.47 -10.87
CA ILE A 156 -15.28 8.40 -9.59
C ILE A 156 -14.48 7.51 -8.64
N LEU A 157 -14.11 6.31 -9.08
CA LEU A 157 -13.26 5.38 -8.35
C LEU A 157 -11.92 6.04 -8.00
N GLY A 158 -11.25 6.65 -8.98
CA GLY A 158 -9.99 7.36 -8.75
C GLY A 158 -10.13 8.51 -7.74
N SER A 159 -11.24 9.25 -7.77
CA SER A 159 -11.50 10.33 -6.82
C SER A 159 -11.77 9.83 -5.41
N LEU A 160 -12.53 8.74 -5.25
CA LEU A 160 -12.85 8.14 -3.95
C LEU A 160 -11.65 7.41 -3.34
N CYS A 161 -10.77 6.82 -4.15
CA CYS A 161 -9.49 6.26 -3.69
C CYS A 161 -8.65 7.32 -2.96
N ARG A 162 -8.65 8.58 -3.41
CA ARG A 162 -7.90 9.68 -2.76
C ARG A 162 -8.39 10.05 -1.35
N PHE A 163 -9.54 9.52 -0.91
CA PHE A 163 -10.04 9.69 0.46
C PHE A 163 -9.75 8.47 1.35
N ASN A 164 -9.29 7.35 0.78
CA ASN A 164 -9.17 6.06 1.46
C ASN A 164 -7.79 5.41 1.32
N LEU A 165 -6.89 6.03 0.56
CA LEU A 165 -5.52 5.57 0.31
C LEU A 165 -4.56 6.75 0.48
N TYR A 166 -3.38 6.51 1.05
CA TYR A 166 -2.31 7.50 1.06
C TYR A 166 -1.69 7.69 -0.33
N ARG A 167 -1.76 6.67 -1.18
CA ARG A 167 -1.35 6.74 -2.60
C ARG A 167 -2.46 7.24 -3.51
N THR A 168 -2.11 8.20 -4.38
CA THR A 168 -3.06 8.82 -5.29
C THR A 168 -2.92 8.27 -6.72
N PRO A 169 -4.03 8.04 -7.44
CA PRO A 169 -4.00 7.63 -8.84
C PRO A 169 -3.33 8.66 -9.75
N SER A 170 -2.41 8.20 -10.62
CA SER A 170 -1.85 8.92 -11.77
C SER A 170 -2.25 8.22 -13.08
N THR A 171 -2.75 8.97 -14.06
CA THR A 171 -3.19 8.43 -15.37
C THR A 171 -2.03 7.86 -16.18
N GLU A 172 -0.88 8.52 -16.14
CA GLU A 172 0.34 8.09 -16.82
C GLU A 172 0.77 6.72 -16.29
N HIS A 173 0.93 6.64 -14.98
CA HIS A 173 1.36 5.42 -14.30
C HIS A 173 0.35 4.28 -14.49
N THR A 174 -0.96 4.56 -14.43
CA THR A 174 -2.02 3.56 -14.65
C THR A 174 -1.85 2.83 -15.99
N THR A 175 -1.47 3.57 -17.03
CA THR A 175 -1.24 3.02 -18.37
C THR A 175 0.01 2.14 -18.40
N GLN A 176 1.11 2.59 -17.79
CA GLN A 176 2.36 1.86 -17.67
C GLN A 176 2.19 0.54 -16.89
N TYR A 177 1.52 0.59 -15.73
CA TYR A 177 1.20 -0.60 -14.93
C TYR A 177 0.32 -1.58 -15.69
N SER A 178 -0.69 -1.08 -16.41
CA SER A 178 -1.56 -1.91 -17.23
C SER A 178 -0.78 -2.61 -18.35
N TYR A 179 0.12 -1.90 -19.03
CA TYR A 179 1.00 -2.51 -20.03
C TYR A 179 1.87 -3.62 -19.41
N LEU A 180 2.59 -3.32 -18.33
CA LEU A 180 3.48 -4.28 -17.68
C LEU A 180 2.72 -5.53 -17.20
N LYS A 181 1.57 -5.38 -16.52
CA LYS A 181 0.78 -6.52 -16.06
C LYS A 181 0.41 -7.48 -17.20
N ASN A 182 0.09 -6.94 -18.38
CA ASN A 182 -0.24 -7.74 -19.56
C ASN A 182 0.97 -8.43 -20.19
N LYS A 183 2.16 -7.83 -20.11
CA LYS A 183 3.37 -8.35 -20.75
C LYS A 183 4.15 -9.33 -19.88
N ILE A 184 4.35 -8.99 -18.61
CA ILE A 184 5.21 -9.75 -17.68
C ILE A 184 4.41 -10.43 -16.55
N GLY A 185 3.09 -10.21 -16.49
CA GLY A 185 2.19 -10.82 -15.53
C GLY A 185 1.99 -9.99 -14.25
N GLU A 186 0.79 -10.05 -13.70
CA GLU A 186 0.40 -9.32 -12.48
C GLU A 186 1.27 -9.64 -11.27
N LYS A 187 1.63 -10.92 -11.06
CA LYS A 187 2.46 -11.34 -9.93
C LYS A 187 3.85 -10.72 -10.01
N SER A 188 4.46 -10.68 -11.19
CA SER A 188 5.78 -10.07 -11.40
C SER A 188 5.76 -8.57 -11.14
N VAL A 189 4.71 -7.86 -11.60
CA VAL A 189 4.53 -6.43 -11.31
C VAL A 189 4.30 -6.18 -9.81
N PHE A 190 3.49 -7.02 -9.16
CA PHE A 190 3.26 -6.92 -7.72
C PHE A 190 4.56 -7.13 -6.94
N LYS A 191 5.35 -8.14 -7.30
CA LYS A 191 6.70 -8.37 -6.74
C LYS A 191 7.61 -7.16 -6.92
N LEU A 192 7.68 -6.63 -8.14
CA LEU A 192 8.51 -5.46 -8.46
C LEU A 192 8.14 -4.25 -7.58
N LEU A 193 6.85 -3.99 -7.43
CA LEU A 193 6.33 -2.90 -6.61
C LEU A 193 6.56 -3.14 -5.11
N PHE A 194 6.38 -4.37 -4.64
CA PHE A 194 6.67 -4.73 -3.26
C PHE A 194 8.15 -4.51 -2.92
N TYR A 195 9.06 -5.01 -3.75
CA TYR A 195 10.48 -4.83 -3.52
C TYR A 195 10.94 -3.38 -3.69
N SER A 196 10.30 -2.59 -4.57
CA SER A 196 10.61 -1.17 -4.65
C SER A 196 10.27 -0.45 -3.35
N PHE A 197 9.17 -0.81 -2.69
CA PHE A 197 8.83 -0.29 -1.35
C PHE A 197 9.70 -0.86 -0.23
N VAL A 198 10.11 -2.13 -0.28
CA VAL A 198 11.08 -2.69 0.69
C VAL A 198 12.33 -1.84 0.73
N VAL A 199 12.87 -1.51 -0.44
CA VAL A 199 14.07 -0.69 -0.51
C VAL A 199 13.74 0.78 -0.20
N ALA A 200 12.69 1.37 -0.75
CA ALA A 200 12.38 2.79 -0.53
C ALA A 200 12.04 3.13 0.93
N ASN A 201 11.36 2.23 1.65
CA ASN A 201 10.98 2.46 3.03
C ASN A 201 12.19 2.51 3.98
N PHE A 202 13.30 1.84 3.64
CA PHE A 202 14.39 1.57 4.59
C PHE A 202 15.81 1.91 4.09
N TYR A 203 15.98 2.21 2.80
CA TYR A 203 17.23 2.67 2.21
C TYR A 203 17.36 4.20 2.32
N HIS A 204 17.54 4.66 3.56
CA HIS A 204 17.51 6.07 4.00
C HIS A 204 18.68 6.94 3.49
N LYS A 205 19.72 6.35 2.90
CA LYS A 205 20.92 7.08 2.47
C LYS A 205 20.75 7.82 1.15
N GLU A 206 19.88 7.32 0.26
CA GLU A 206 19.74 7.84 -1.09
C GLU A 206 18.29 8.19 -1.41
N THR A 207 18.08 9.31 -2.10
CA THR A 207 16.73 9.71 -2.59
C THR A 207 16.32 8.97 -3.86
N LYS A 208 17.22 8.16 -4.42
CA LYS A 208 17.04 7.37 -5.64
C LYS A 208 17.78 6.04 -5.48
N PRO A 209 17.28 4.95 -6.08
CA PRO A 209 18.03 3.69 -6.11
C PRO A 209 19.29 3.82 -6.96
N SER A 210 20.37 3.15 -6.56
CA SER A 210 21.53 2.95 -7.42
C SER A 210 21.15 2.11 -8.66
N ALA A 211 21.81 2.36 -9.80
CA ALA A 211 21.55 1.62 -11.03
C ALA A 211 21.75 0.10 -10.86
N SER A 212 22.76 -0.31 -10.08
CA SER A 212 23.01 -1.72 -9.77
C SER A 212 21.88 -2.37 -8.99
N LEU A 213 21.26 -1.64 -8.06
CA LEU A 213 20.13 -2.13 -7.28
C LEU A 213 18.87 -2.25 -8.13
N VAL A 214 18.61 -1.27 -9.00
CA VAL A 214 17.54 -1.35 -10.00
C VAL A 214 17.71 -2.59 -10.88
N ASP A 215 18.91 -2.80 -11.42
CA ASP A 215 19.21 -3.96 -12.26
C ASP A 215 19.08 -5.29 -11.49
N ALA A 216 19.47 -5.31 -10.20
CA ALA A 216 19.31 -6.47 -9.33
C ALA A 216 17.83 -6.81 -9.11
N LEU A 217 16.99 -5.82 -8.77
CA LEU A 217 15.55 -6.00 -8.58
C LEU A 217 14.85 -6.49 -9.86
N ILE A 218 15.18 -5.91 -11.01
CA ILE A 218 14.64 -6.33 -12.31
C ILE A 218 15.03 -7.77 -12.62
N SER A 219 16.28 -8.16 -12.33
CA SER A 219 16.76 -9.54 -12.50
C SER A 219 16.04 -10.51 -11.56
N PHE A 220 15.89 -10.12 -10.30
CA PHE A 220 15.29 -10.94 -9.25
C PHE A 220 13.80 -11.17 -9.50
N CYS A 221 13.09 -10.15 -9.98
CA CYS A 221 11.71 -10.27 -10.42
C CYS A 221 11.56 -11.00 -11.77
N GLN A 222 12.66 -11.53 -12.34
CA GLN A 222 12.71 -12.27 -13.60
C GLN A 222 12.13 -11.49 -14.79
N LEU A 223 12.33 -10.17 -14.80
CA LEU A 223 11.78 -9.31 -15.85
C LEU A 223 12.61 -9.40 -17.12
N ASN A 224 11.93 -9.34 -18.27
CA ASN A 224 12.55 -9.53 -19.57
C ASN A 224 13.41 -8.31 -19.96
N LYS A 225 14.72 -8.42 -19.70
CA LYS A 225 15.70 -7.38 -20.06
C LYS A 225 15.87 -7.17 -21.58
N LYS A 226 15.30 -8.02 -22.43
CA LYS A 226 15.48 -7.94 -23.89
C LYS A 226 14.56 -6.93 -24.56
N ASN A 227 13.48 -6.51 -23.90
CA ASN A 227 12.58 -5.47 -24.42
C ASN A 227 12.90 -4.12 -23.75
N PRO A 228 13.46 -3.14 -24.48
CA PRO A 228 13.83 -1.84 -23.92
C PRO A 228 12.66 -1.10 -23.26
N LEU A 229 11.45 -1.19 -23.84
CA LEU A 229 10.27 -0.53 -23.28
C LEU A 229 9.86 -1.17 -21.95
N GLU A 230 9.83 -2.50 -21.86
CA GLU A 230 9.51 -3.20 -20.61
C GLU A 230 10.54 -2.87 -19.52
N LEU A 231 11.83 -2.74 -19.91
CA LEU A 231 12.90 -2.36 -19.00
C LEU A 231 12.70 -0.93 -18.47
N GLU A 232 12.48 0.06 -19.34
CA GLU A 232 12.26 1.45 -18.92
C GLU A 232 11.02 1.61 -18.05
N LEU A 233 9.92 0.96 -18.43
CA LEU A 233 8.70 0.96 -17.62
C LEU A 233 8.95 0.30 -16.25
N SER A 234 9.73 -0.78 -16.18
CA SER A 234 10.08 -1.42 -14.90
C SER A 234 10.92 -0.50 -14.01
N LYS A 235 11.86 0.26 -14.60
CA LYS A 235 12.63 1.28 -13.87
C LYS A 235 11.72 2.39 -13.33
N SER A 236 10.75 2.84 -14.13
CA SER A 236 9.75 3.82 -13.71
C SER A 236 8.92 3.33 -12.53
N VAL A 237 8.45 2.06 -12.55
CA VAL A 237 7.76 1.44 -11.40
C VAL A 237 8.63 1.39 -10.15
N ILE A 238 9.92 1.10 -10.29
CA ILE A 238 10.83 1.13 -9.15
C ILE A 238 10.94 2.57 -8.62
N ALA A 239 11.12 3.56 -9.50
CA ALA A 239 11.24 4.97 -9.14
C ALA A 239 10.00 5.51 -8.39
N ASP A 240 8.80 5.04 -8.73
CA ASP A 240 7.56 5.36 -8.01
C ASP A 240 7.63 5.00 -6.53
N GLY A 241 8.23 3.84 -6.20
CA GLY A 241 8.43 3.41 -4.82
C GLY A 241 9.23 4.44 -4.01
N TYR A 242 10.19 5.10 -4.65
CA TYR A 242 11.09 6.10 -4.06
C TYR A 242 10.51 7.52 -3.99
N GLN A 243 9.30 7.75 -4.48
CA GLN A 243 8.62 9.04 -4.32
C GLN A 243 8.12 9.30 -2.89
N LEU A 244 8.34 8.34 -1.98
CA LEU A 244 8.17 8.56 -0.55
C LEU A 244 8.96 9.77 -0.08
N SER A 245 8.32 10.68 0.66
CA SER A 245 9.02 11.83 1.20
C SER A 245 10.18 11.37 2.08
N ARG A 246 11.36 11.96 1.91
CA ARG A 246 12.55 11.64 2.73
C ARG A 246 12.25 11.79 4.22
N SER A 247 11.44 12.78 4.59
CA SER A 247 10.96 12.98 5.96
C SER A 247 10.15 11.79 6.47
N PHE A 248 9.24 11.24 5.66
CA PHE A 248 8.47 10.05 6.02
C PHE A 248 9.38 8.83 6.16
N ALA A 249 10.24 8.55 5.17
CA ALA A 249 11.17 7.42 5.25
C ALA A 249 12.08 7.52 6.49
N THR A 250 12.57 8.73 6.81
CA THR A 250 13.40 8.97 7.99
C THR A 250 12.61 8.82 9.29
N GLN A 251 11.41 9.38 9.39
CA GLN A 251 10.58 9.31 10.60
C GLN A 251 10.06 7.89 10.85
N THR A 252 9.56 7.23 9.81
CA THR A 252 9.07 5.85 9.87
C THR A 252 10.22 4.88 10.15
N THR A 253 11.39 5.05 9.53
CA THR A 253 12.54 4.17 9.83
C THR A 253 13.13 4.49 11.20
N GLN A 254 13.68 5.69 11.41
CA GLN A 254 14.44 6.00 12.61
C GLN A 254 13.55 6.18 13.84
N GLY A 255 12.40 6.84 13.68
CA GLY A 255 11.46 7.08 14.78
C GLY A 255 10.82 5.80 15.27
N PHE A 256 10.33 4.96 14.36
CA PHE A 256 9.73 3.67 14.74
C PHE A 256 10.77 2.71 15.30
N PHE A 257 11.95 2.57 14.65
CA PHE A 257 12.99 1.66 15.17
C PHE A 257 13.48 2.08 16.56
N LYS A 258 13.65 3.39 16.78
CA LYS A 258 13.99 3.91 18.10
C LYS A 258 12.88 3.67 19.12
N PHE A 259 11.62 3.81 18.72
CA PHE A 259 10.47 3.56 19.60
C PHE A 259 10.40 2.11 20.05
N ILE A 260 10.74 1.16 19.17
CA ILE A 260 10.69 -0.27 19.51
C ILE A 260 11.90 -0.78 20.33
N GLY A 261 12.78 0.13 20.77
CA GLY A 261 14.01 -0.21 21.50
C GLY A 261 15.19 -0.58 20.61
N GLY A 262 15.04 -0.44 19.28
CA GLY A 262 16.13 -0.59 18.32
C GLY A 262 17.06 0.64 18.31
N PRO A 263 18.30 0.50 17.84
CA PRO A 263 19.24 1.62 17.80
C PRO A 263 19.02 2.54 16.58
N SER A 264 19.78 3.62 16.55
CA SER A 264 19.51 4.84 15.77
C SER A 264 19.47 4.67 14.24
N THR A 265 20.17 3.67 13.70
CA THR A 265 20.24 3.39 12.26
C THR A 265 20.18 1.89 12.00
N LEU A 266 19.61 1.48 10.86
CA LEU A 266 19.45 0.07 10.47
C LEU A 266 20.80 -0.68 10.42
N GLU A 267 21.86 -0.03 9.92
CA GLU A 267 23.19 -0.65 9.82
C GLU A 267 23.91 -0.76 11.16
N GLU A 268 23.72 0.21 12.06
CA GLU A 268 24.22 0.10 13.45
C GLU A 268 23.40 -0.90 14.26
N ALA A 269 22.18 -1.18 13.83
CA ALA A 269 21.22 -1.97 14.58
C ALA A 269 21.34 -3.46 14.45
N TYR A 270 21.52 -3.94 13.21
CA TYR A 270 21.12 -5.31 12.94
C TYR A 270 22.15 -6.16 12.20
N PHE A 271 23.35 -5.62 11.92
CA PHE A 271 24.46 -6.36 11.29
C PHE A 271 24.08 -7.13 10.00
N PHE A 272 22.99 -6.76 9.31
CA PHE A 272 22.54 -7.39 8.07
C PHE A 272 22.23 -6.35 6.98
N SER A 273 22.37 -6.73 5.71
CA SER A 273 21.94 -5.88 4.59
C SER A 273 20.52 -6.22 4.14
N ILE A 274 19.73 -5.21 3.75
CA ILE A 274 18.37 -5.43 3.21
C ILE A 274 18.46 -6.31 1.96
N GLU A 275 19.53 -6.18 1.21
CA GLU A 275 19.90 -7.00 0.07
C GLU A 275 20.01 -8.49 0.44
N ASP A 276 20.54 -8.84 1.61
CA ASP A 276 20.59 -10.23 2.07
C ASP A 276 19.17 -10.77 2.31
N LEU A 277 18.28 -9.99 2.95
CA LEU A 277 16.89 -10.39 3.16
C LEU A 277 16.12 -10.59 1.84
N ILE A 278 16.39 -9.73 0.86
CA ILE A 278 15.75 -9.79 -0.46
C ILE A 278 16.31 -10.95 -1.28
N PHE A 279 17.61 -10.95 -1.54
CA PHE A 279 18.22 -11.76 -2.60
C PHE A 279 18.74 -13.10 -2.09
N GLN A 280 19.16 -13.20 -0.83
CA GLN A 280 19.71 -14.44 -0.26
C GLN A 280 18.65 -15.23 0.49
N ASP A 281 18.03 -14.61 1.50
CA ASP A 281 17.07 -15.28 2.38
C ASP A 281 15.71 -15.46 1.70
N GLN A 282 15.43 -14.69 0.63
CA GLN A 282 14.12 -14.66 -0.05
C GLN A 282 12.95 -14.53 0.94
N PHE A 283 13.19 -13.80 2.03
CA PHE A 283 12.32 -13.78 3.21
C PHE A 283 10.88 -13.39 2.87
N PHE A 284 10.71 -12.51 1.89
CA PHE A 284 9.43 -11.94 1.50
C PHE A 284 8.64 -12.80 0.49
N GLU A 285 9.26 -13.77 -0.19
CA GLU A 285 8.60 -14.54 -1.25
C GLU A 285 7.37 -15.31 -0.75
N PRO A 286 7.41 -16.05 0.38
CA PRO A 286 6.23 -16.72 0.90
C PRO A 286 5.07 -15.78 1.23
N LEU A 287 5.38 -14.58 1.76
CA LEU A 287 4.38 -13.56 2.05
C LEU A 287 3.77 -13.01 0.77
N ILE A 288 4.59 -12.66 -0.23
CA ILE A 288 4.11 -12.13 -1.51
C ILE A 288 3.18 -13.15 -2.19
N ASP A 289 3.57 -14.42 -2.20
CA ASP A 289 2.76 -15.50 -2.76
C ASP A 289 1.43 -15.65 -2.05
N HIS A 290 1.45 -15.62 -0.70
CA HIS A 290 0.26 -15.65 0.11
C HIS A 290 -0.67 -14.46 -0.20
N LEU A 291 -0.18 -13.23 -0.07
CA LEU A 291 -0.94 -11.99 -0.31
C LEU A 291 -1.52 -11.94 -1.73
N PHE A 292 -0.72 -12.29 -2.75
CA PHE A 292 -1.19 -12.33 -4.12
C PHE A 292 -2.33 -13.36 -4.30
N SER A 293 -2.21 -14.53 -3.69
CA SER A 293 -3.20 -15.61 -3.79
C SER A 293 -4.54 -15.28 -3.11
N VAL A 294 -4.50 -14.59 -1.97
CA VAL A 294 -5.70 -14.32 -1.15
C VAL A 294 -6.36 -12.98 -1.44
N VAL A 295 -5.63 -12.03 -2.07
CA VAL A 295 -6.12 -10.67 -2.35
C VAL A 295 -6.27 -10.37 -3.84
N ILE A 296 -5.34 -10.81 -4.72
CA ILE A 296 -5.33 -10.40 -6.14
C ILE A 296 -5.92 -11.48 -7.05
N ALA A 297 -5.41 -12.70 -6.94
CA ALA A 297 -5.78 -13.84 -7.78
C ALA A 297 -7.26 -14.31 -7.71
N PRO A 298 -8.03 -14.12 -6.61
CA PRO A 298 -9.40 -14.61 -6.54
C PRO A 298 -10.34 -14.08 -7.65
N SER A 299 -9.97 -12.97 -8.29
CA SER A 299 -10.75 -12.27 -9.33
C SER A 299 -10.87 -13.02 -10.67
N LYS A 300 -10.00 -13.99 -10.97
CA LYS A 300 -9.90 -14.59 -12.32
C LYS A 300 -11.10 -15.40 -12.78
N LYS A 301 -12.15 -15.55 -11.96
CA LYS A 301 -13.41 -16.15 -12.39
C LYS A 301 -14.37 -15.17 -13.07
N GLU A 302 -14.18 -13.85 -13.03
CA GLU A 302 -15.28 -12.92 -13.43
C GLU A 302 -14.93 -11.75 -14.38
N SER A 303 -13.71 -11.57 -14.87
CA SER A 303 -13.37 -10.36 -15.66
C SER A 303 -12.73 -10.65 -17.03
N LYS A 304 -13.44 -10.29 -18.11
CA LYS A 304 -12.86 -10.08 -19.45
C LYS A 304 -12.33 -8.64 -19.52
N THR A 305 -11.03 -8.46 -19.43
CA THR A 305 -10.40 -7.13 -19.55
C THR A 305 -10.54 -6.59 -20.99
N ILE A 306 -11.12 -5.41 -21.14
CA ILE A 306 -11.13 -4.65 -22.41
C ILE A 306 -9.89 -3.76 -22.40
N LEU A 307 -8.94 -4.03 -23.30
CA LEU A 307 -7.73 -3.20 -23.46
C LEU A 307 -8.04 -1.93 -24.28
N PRO A 308 -7.53 -0.75 -23.90
CA PRO A 308 -7.49 0.40 -24.79
C PRO A 308 -6.54 0.14 -25.96
N THR A 309 -7.00 0.43 -27.18
CA THR A 309 -6.32 0.15 -28.46
C THR A 309 -5.07 1.00 -28.72
N SER A 310 -4.73 1.98 -27.86
CA SER A 310 -3.81 3.07 -28.22
C SER A 310 -2.38 2.99 -27.67
N LEU A 311 -1.91 1.83 -27.19
CA LEU A 311 -0.56 1.69 -26.62
C LEU A 311 0.56 1.39 -27.62
N GLN A 312 0.26 1.31 -28.92
CA GLN A 312 1.28 1.10 -29.97
C GLN A 312 1.93 2.40 -30.48
N GLU A 313 1.52 3.58 -29.97
CA GLU A 313 1.93 4.88 -30.53
C GLU A 313 2.58 5.83 -29.52
N LEU A 314 3.08 5.36 -28.37
CA LEU A 314 3.86 6.22 -27.48
C LEU A 314 5.31 6.36 -28.01
N PRO A 315 5.77 7.57 -28.38
CA PRO A 315 7.16 7.77 -28.78
C PRO A 315 8.09 7.52 -27.60
N ILE A 316 9.13 6.73 -27.83
CA ILE A 316 10.16 6.37 -26.85
C ILE A 316 10.88 7.61 -26.29
N ASP A 317 10.88 8.72 -27.03
CA ASP A 317 11.55 9.97 -26.67
C ASP A 317 10.77 10.85 -25.67
N ALA A 318 9.68 10.35 -25.08
CA ALA A 318 8.87 11.06 -24.08
C ALA A 318 9.12 10.60 -22.62
N PHE A 319 10.12 9.74 -22.39
CA PHE A 319 10.52 9.26 -21.06
C PHE A 319 11.91 9.75 -20.66
#